data_AF-A0A6C0F2Z0-F1
#
_entry.id   AF-A0A6C0F2Z0-F1
#
_cell.length_a   1.000
_cell.length_b   1.000
_cell.length_c   1.000
_cell.angle_alpha   90.00
_cell.angle_beta   90.00
_cell.angle_gamma   90.00
#
_symmetry.space_group_name_H-M   'P 1'
#
loop_
_entity.id
_entity.type
_entity.pdbx_description
1 polymer ?
#
loop_
_entity_poly.entity_id
_entity_poly.type
_entity_poly.pdbx_seq_one_letter_code
_entity_poly.pdbx_strand_id
1 'polypeptide(L)'
;MDVNNNSRVSQMIQVQQSALELFKKKNADYGDAFAKFGVIGVIVRIEDKIQRSLSISKNGIYLVDDEKIRDTLIDLHNYAAMAIMLLDEDDSNLSIPPL
;
A
#
# COMPACT_ATOMS: atom_id res chain seq x y z
N MET A 1 29.73 -1.91 23.96
CA MET A 1 28.55 -2.52 23.33
C MET A 1 27.83 -1.40 22.63
N ASP A 2 27.94 -1.32 21.31
CA ASP A 2 27.45 -0.19 20.52
C ASP A 2 25.92 -0.13 20.51
N VAL A 3 25.39 0.79 21.32
CA VAL A 3 23.99 1.19 21.37
C VAL A 3 23.72 2.10 20.17
N ASN A 4 23.77 1.58 18.94
CA ASN A 4 23.28 2.35 17.77
C ASN A 4 22.99 1.53 16.50
N ASN A 5 22.83 0.21 16.61
CA ASN A 5 22.45 -0.61 15.47
C ASN A 5 20.92 -0.69 15.29
N ASN A 6 20.29 0.47 15.12
CA ASN A 6 18.87 0.56 14.76
C ASN A 6 18.76 0.34 13.24
N SER A 7 18.90 -0.93 12.82
CA SER A 7 19.00 -1.35 11.42
C SER A 7 17.83 -0.84 10.58
N ARG A 8 18.10 -0.39 9.34
CA ARG A 8 17.06 -0.04 8.35
C ARG A 8 16.05 -1.17 8.14
N VAL A 9 16.48 -2.42 8.33
CA VAL A 9 15.61 -3.60 8.31
C VAL A 9 14.57 -3.53 9.44
N SER A 10 14.98 -3.19 10.66
CA SER A 10 14.06 -3.04 11.80
C SER A 10 13.03 -1.92 11.56
N GLN A 11 13.46 -0.81 10.96
CA GLN A 11 12.54 0.29 10.57
C GLN A 11 11.54 -0.19 9.51
N MET A 12 12.01 -0.92 8.49
CA MET A 12 11.14 -1.49 7.45
C MET A 12 10.12 -2.47 8.04
N ILE A 13 10.53 -3.34 8.96
CA ILE A 13 9.63 -4.28 9.65
C ILE A 13 8.51 -3.53 10.37
N GLN A 14 8.81 -2.45 11.09
CA GLN A 14 7.80 -1.64 11.78
C GLN A 14 6.81 -0.98 10.80
N VAL A 15 7.31 -0.50 9.64
CA VAL A 15 6.47 0.04 8.58
C VAL A 15 5.53 -1.03 8.03
N GLN A 16 6.05 -2.22 7.71
CA GLN A 16 5.27 -3.35 7.19
C GLN A 16 4.21 -3.81 8.19
N GLN A 17 4.54 -3.87 9.48
CA GLN A 17 3.57 -4.20 10.54
C GLN A 17 2.43 -3.18 10.60
N SER A 18 2.77 -1.88 10.56
CA SER A 18 1.75 -0.82 10.55
C SER A 18 0.85 -0.90 9.31
N ALA A 19 1.46 -1.16 8.15
CA ALA A 19 0.75 -1.29 6.89
C ALA A 19 -0.19 -2.51 6.88
N LEU A 20 0.27 -3.64 7.42
CA LEU A 20 -0.52 -4.86 7.57
C LEU A 20 -1.75 -4.64 8.48
N GLU A 21 -1.58 -3.98 9.62
CA GLU A 21 -2.71 -3.68 10.52
C GLU A 21 -3.73 -2.74 9.85
N LEU A 22 -3.25 -1.74 9.09
CA LEU A 22 -4.13 -0.87 8.31
C LEU A 22 -4.87 -1.64 7.22
N PHE A 23 -4.18 -2.53 6.50
CA PHE A 23 -4.77 -3.39 5.48
C PHE A 23 -5.87 -4.27 6.10
N LYS A 24 -5.59 -4.98 7.19
CA LYS A 24 -6.58 -5.83 7.88
C LYS A 24 -7.84 -5.05 8.25
N LYS A 25 -7.68 -3.85 8.81
CA LYS A 25 -8.80 -2.97 9.16
C LYS A 25 -9.63 -2.61 7.93
N LYS A 26 -8.99 -2.11 6.87
CA LYS A 26 -9.69 -1.70 5.63
C LYS A 26 -10.32 -2.90 4.92
N ASN A 27 -9.66 -4.05 4.91
CA ASN A 27 -10.18 -5.26 4.27
C ASN A 27 -11.39 -5.80 5.02
N ALA A 28 -11.45 -5.66 6.36
CA ALA A 28 -12.65 -5.97 7.12
C ALA A 28 -13.83 -5.03 6.77
N ASP A 29 -13.55 -3.76 6.48
CA ASP A 29 -14.57 -2.76 6.15
C ASP A 29 -15.10 -2.90 4.70
N TYR A 30 -14.22 -3.21 3.74
CA TYR A 30 -14.52 -3.14 2.30
C TYR A 30 -14.43 -4.49 1.55
N GLY A 31 -13.91 -5.55 2.20
CA GLY A 31 -13.62 -6.83 1.57
C GLY A 31 -12.63 -6.71 0.40
N ASP A 32 -12.67 -7.69 -0.51
CA ASP A 32 -11.83 -7.74 -1.73
C ASP A 32 -12.25 -6.73 -2.81
N ALA A 33 -12.76 -5.56 -2.42
CA ALA A 33 -13.11 -4.48 -3.35
C ALA A 33 -11.93 -4.02 -4.20
N PHE A 34 -10.68 -4.27 -3.78
CA PHE A 34 -9.48 -3.98 -4.57
C PHE A 34 -9.29 -4.94 -5.76
N ALA A 35 -9.76 -6.18 -5.67
CA ALA A 35 -9.62 -7.20 -6.72
C ALA A 35 -10.57 -7.00 -7.91
N LYS A 36 -11.66 -6.23 -7.72
CA LYS A 36 -12.75 -6.07 -8.70
C LYS A 36 -12.31 -5.69 -10.12
N PHE A 37 -11.25 -4.91 -10.24
CA PHE A 37 -10.72 -4.43 -11.53
C PHE A 37 -9.31 -4.96 -11.81
N GLY A 38 -8.90 -6.02 -11.10
CA GLY A 38 -7.57 -6.60 -11.18
C GLY A 38 -6.45 -5.60 -10.89
N VAL A 39 -5.25 -5.95 -11.34
CA VAL A 39 -4.02 -5.14 -11.16
C VAL A 39 -4.19 -3.72 -11.69
N ILE A 40 -4.87 -3.55 -12.83
CA ILE A 40 -5.10 -2.23 -13.44
C ILE A 40 -5.90 -1.32 -12.50
N GLY A 41 -6.94 -1.85 -11.84
CA GLY A 41 -7.70 -1.09 -10.86
C GLY A 41 -6.86 -0.59 -9.68
N VAL A 42 -5.90 -1.40 -9.24
CA VAL A 42 -4.99 -1.04 -8.15
C VAL A 42 -4.01 0.05 -8.59
N ILE A 43 -3.49 -0.01 -9.82
CA ILE A 43 -2.61 1.03 -10.39
C ILE A 43 -3.34 2.38 -10.50
N VAL A 44 -4.60 2.38 -10.95
CA VAL A 44 -5.40 3.62 -11.01
C VAL A 44 -5.58 4.23 -9.62
N ARG A 45 -5.81 3.39 -8.59
CA ARG A 45 -5.91 3.87 -7.20
C ARG A 45 -4.60 4.49 -6.70
N ILE A 46 -3.45 3.95 -7.10
CA ILE A 46 -2.12 4.51 -6.80
C ILE A 46 -1.99 5.90 -7.44
N GLU A 47 -2.33 6.04 -8.71
CA GLU A 47 -2.30 7.32 -9.43
C GLU A 47 -3.17 8.37 -8.74
N ASP A 48 -4.44 8.06 -8.47
CA ASP A 48 -5.39 8.95 -7.79
C ASP A 48 -4.84 9.46 -6.44
N LYS A 49 -4.21 8.55 -5.69
CA LYS A 49 -3.66 8.85 -4.36
C LYS A 49 -2.44 9.77 -4.46
N ILE A 50 -1.54 9.54 -5.42
CA ILE A 50 -0.38 10.40 -5.68
C ILE A 50 -0.83 11.80 -6.12
N GLN A 51 -1.75 11.89 -7.10
CA GLN A 51 -2.23 13.17 -7.60
C GLN A 51 -2.89 14.01 -6.50
N ARG A 52 -3.66 13.37 -5.61
CA ARG A 52 -4.26 14.05 -4.45
C ARG A 52 -3.19 14.62 -3.52
N SER A 53 -2.15 13.85 -3.19
CA SER A 53 -1.09 14.32 -2.28
C SER A 53 -0.26 15.44 -2.89
N LEU A 54 0.02 15.38 -4.20
CA LEU A 54 0.69 16.46 -4.93
C LEU A 54 -0.16 17.74 -4.99
N SER A 55 -1.48 17.61 -5.14
CA SER A 55 -2.39 18.77 -5.12
C SER A 55 -2.44 19.46 -3.76
N ILE A 56 -2.34 18.72 -2.65
CA ILE A 56 -2.33 19.29 -1.30
C ILE A 56 -1.01 20.04 -1.04
N SER A 57 0.13 19.45 -1.42
CA SER A 57 1.46 20.05 -1.25
C SER A 57 1.62 21.39 -1.99
N LYS A 58 1.00 21.54 -3.18
CA LYS A 58 1.01 22.80 -3.94
C LYS A 58 0.23 23.94 -3.27
N ASN A 59 -0.74 23.63 -2.39
CA ASN A 59 -1.65 24.61 -1.79
C ASN A 59 -1.20 25.12 -0.40
N GLY A 60 0.00 24.75 0.08
CA GLY A 60 0.66 25.44 1.19
C GLY A 60 0.29 25.04 2.62
N ILE A 61 -0.39 23.91 2.86
CA ILE A 61 -0.87 23.50 4.19
C ILE A 61 0.18 22.62 4.92
N TYR A 62 1.38 23.15 5.15
CA TYR A 62 2.54 22.34 5.57
C TYR A 62 2.55 21.85 7.04
N LEU A 63 1.65 22.29 7.92
CA LEU A 63 1.73 21.97 9.36
C LEU A 63 0.98 20.69 9.80
N VAL A 64 0.07 20.17 8.97
CA VAL A 64 -0.73 18.95 9.26
C VAL A 64 -0.45 17.84 8.24
N ASP A 65 0.58 18.02 7.41
CA ASP A 65 0.82 17.20 6.21
C ASP A 65 1.77 16.01 6.45
N ASP A 66 2.59 16.01 7.51
CA ASP A 66 3.51 14.89 7.78
C ASP A 66 2.78 13.58 8.12
N GLU A 67 1.70 13.65 8.91
CA GLU A 67 0.85 12.49 9.20
C GLU A 67 0.11 12.04 7.93
N LYS A 68 -0.41 13.00 7.15
CA LYS A 68 -1.15 12.72 5.91
C LYS A 68 -0.29 12.14 4.80
N ILE A 69 0.95 12.60 4.65
CA ILE A 69 1.88 12.05 3.66
C ILE A 69 2.34 10.66 4.11
N ARG A 70 2.59 10.45 5.40
CA ARG A 70 2.93 9.13 5.92
C ARG A 70 1.80 8.14 5.66
N ASP A 71 0.56 8.49 5.97
CA ASP A 71 -0.61 7.64 5.71
C ASP A 71 -0.79 7.36 4.21
N THR A 72 -0.55 8.37 3.37
CA THR A 72 -0.54 8.20 1.92
C THR A 72 0.50 7.18 1.50
N LEU A 73 1.73 7.28 2.01
CA LEU A 73 2.82 6.34 1.67
C LEU A 73 2.52 4.91 2.16
N ILE A 74 1.87 4.75 3.31
CA ILE A 74 1.41 3.44 3.77
C ILE A 74 0.30 2.88 2.88
N ASP A 75 -0.66 3.71 2.45
CA ASP A 75 -1.68 3.30 1.50
C ASP A 75 -1.04 2.85 0.17
N LEU A 76 -0.05 3.58 -0.33
CA LEU A 76 0.69 3.21 -1.54
C LEU A 76 1.46 1.89 -1.37
N HIS A 77 2.08 1.67 -0.19
CA HIS A 77 2.72 0.40 0.14
C HIS A 77 1.73 -0.78 0.07
N ASN A 78 0.54 -0.61 0.66
CA ASN A 78 -0.51 -1.63 0.61
C ASN A 78 -1.07 -1.83 -0.80
N TYR A 79 -1.24 -0.77 -1.59
CA TYR A 79 -1.67 -0.91 -2.99
C TYR A 79 -0.64 -1.70 -3.81
N ALA A 80 0.65 -1.45 -3.64
CA ALA A 80 1.69 -2.24 -4.32
C ALA A 80 1.62 -3.72 -3.91
N ALA A 81 1.46 -4.02 -2.62
CA ALA A 81 1.31 -5.39 -2.13
C ALA A 81 0.06 -6.09 -2.71
N MET A 82 -1.09 -5.40 -2.71
CA MET A 82 -2.34 -5.92 -3.29
C MET A 82 -2.23 -6.17 -4.79
N ALA A 83 -1.52 -5.32 -5.54
CA ALA A 83 -1.28 -5.54 -6.96
C ALA A 83 -0.46 -6.82 -7.20
N ILE A 84 0.56 -7.07 -6.36
CA ILE A 84 1.36 -8.29 -6.42
C ILE A 84 0.51 -9.52 -6.07
N MET A 85 -0.33 -9.46 -5.03
CA MET A 85 -1.24 -10.56 -4.69
C MET A 85 -2.12 -10.97 -5.88
N LEU A 86 -2.65 -10.01 -6.64
CA LEU A 86 -3.45 -10.28 -7.83
C LEU A 86 -2.63 -10.89 -8.97
N LEU A 87 -1.38 -10.44 -9.17
CA LEU A 87 -0.48 -11.05 -10.16
C LEU A 87 -0.14 -12.50 -9.81
N ASP A 88 0.16 -12.77 -8.54
CA ASP A 88 0.52 -14.11 -8.06
C ASP A 88 -0.68 -15.08 -8.13
N GLU A 89 -1.91 -14.58 -7.92
CA GLU A 89 -3.16 -15.33 -8.12
C GLU A 89 -3.39 -15.67 -9.60
N ASP A 90 -3.22 -14.70 -10.50
CA ASP A 90 -3.36 -14.92 -11.95
C ASP A 90 -2.34 -15.95 -12.46
N ASP A 91 -1.07 -15.85 -12.06
CA ASP A 91 -0.03 -16.81 -12.41
C ASP A 91 -0.34 -18.23 -11.89
N SER A 92 -0.89 -18.33 -10.68
CA SER A 92 -1.34 -19.60 -10.11
C SER A 92 -2.49 -20.22 -10.90
N ASN A 93 -3.44 -19.41 -11.39
CA ASN A 93 -4.55 -19.86 -12.22
C ASN A 93 -4.10 -20.34 -13.62
N LEU A 94 -3.04 -19.75 -14.20
CA LEU A 94 -2.44 -20.25 -15.45
C LEU A 94 -1.70 -21.59 -15.29
N SER A 95 -1.26 -21.94 -14.07
CA SER A 95 -0.54 -23.19 -13.81
C SER A 95 -1.45 -24.44 -13.74
N ILE A 96 -2.78 -24.23 -13.67
CA ILE A 96 -3.78 -25.30 -13.72
C ILE A 96 -4.36 -25.33 -15.15
N PRO A 97 -3.93 -26.26 -16.03
CA PRO A 97 -4.54 -26.35 -17.35
C PRO A 97 -6.04 -26.70 -17.20
N PRO A 98 -6.94 -26.11 -18.01
CA PRO A 98 -8.35 -26.44 -17.96
C PRO A 98 -8.54 -27.93 -18.29
N LEU A 99 -9.36 -28.61 -17.48
CA LEU A 99 -9.80 -30.00 -17.69
C LEU A 99 -10.55 -30.18 -19.01
#